data_AF-A0A533RQY5-F1
#
_entry.id   AF-A0A533RQY5-F1
#
_cell.length_a   1.000
_cell.length_b   1.000
_cell.length_c   1.000
_cell.angle_alpha   90.00
_cell.angle_beta   90.00
_cell.angle_gamma   90.00
#
_symmetry.space_group_name_H-M   'P 1'
#
loop_
_entity.id
_entity.type
_entity.pdbx_description
1 polymer ?
#
loop_
_entity_poly.entity_id
_entity_poly.type
_entity_poly.pdbx_seq_one_letter_code
_entity_poly.pdbx_strand_id
1 'polypeptide(L)'
;MLNHGVSAPLADDDYLELAARAARARGAVLTATTVAASGHPGGSFSSMEMYTLLYGTARVRATEPRWEDRDRIVISHGHTSPGAYTALALAGFFPLAEVEAHFRQAGSVFEGHVERSAPGIEWSSGNLGQGLAAGVGLALGARLTGGEWHTFVAMSDGEQQKGQVGEARRLAVKERLGALTAVVDWNHIQISGRTDDVMPVPVAEDWRADGWAVYECDGHDLTLDA
;
A
#
# COMPACT_ATOMS: atom_id res chain seq x y z
N MET A 1 7.95 9.17 13.20
CA MET A 1 7.01 9.34 12.08
C MET A 1 7.01 10.79 11.69
N LEU A 2 7.10 11.07 10.40
CA LEU A 2 7.11 12.41 9.81
C LEU A 2 5.66 12.90 9.64
N ASN A 3 4.83 12.73 10.68
CA ASN A 3 3.36 12.77 10.64
C ASN A 3 2.79 14.16 10.28
N HIS A 4 3.04 14.62 9.06
CA HIS A 4 2.82 15.97 8.56
C HIS A 4 1.76 15.98 7.44
N GLY A 5 1.37 14.79 6.95
CA GLY A 5 0.60 14.63 5.72
C GLY A 5 1.47 14.73 4.47
N VAL A 6 0.89 14.46 3.31
CA VAL A 6 1.59 14.42 2.01
C VAL A 6 1.68 15.79 1.30
N SER A 7 1.40 16.89 2.00
CA SER A 7 1.24 18.22 1.40
C SER A 7 2.53 19.02 1.26
N ALA A 8 3.64 18.56 1.83
CA ALA A 8 4.94 19.22 1.76
C ALA A 8 6.06 18.22 1.40
N PRO A 9 7.08 18.64 0.63
CA PRO A 9 8.29 17.84 0.43
C PRO A 9 8.94 17.49 1.77
N LEU A 10 9.50 16.29 1.87
CA LEU A 10 10.27 15.89 3.05
C LEU A 10 11.67 16.51 3.02
N ALA A 11 12.36 16.52 4.16
CA ALA A 11 13.79 16.85 4.18
C ALA A 11 14.62 15.69 3.59
N ASP A 12 15.83 15.97 3.09
CA ASP A 12 16.69 14.92 2.53
C ASP A 12 16.98 13.79 3.54
N ASP A 13 17.20 14.15 4.81
CA ASP A 13 17.41 13.19 5.90
C ASP A 13 16.21 12.24 6.10
N ASP A 14 15.00 12.73 5.86
CA ASP A 14 13.77 11.95 5.98
C ASP A 14 13.68 10.89 4.88
N TYR A 15 14.02 11.27 3.64
CA TYR A 15 14.08 10.33 2.51
C TYR A 15 15.12 9.24 2.74
N LEU A 16 16.29 9.59 3.27
CA LEU A 16 17.33 8.64 3.65
C LEU A 16 16.85 7.69 4.76
N GLU A 17 16.10 8.20 5.74
CA GLU A 17 15.51 7.35 6.79
C GLU A 17 14.50 6.35 6.20
N LEU A 18 13.64 6.80 5.29
CA LEU A 18 12.67 5.93 4.62
C LEU A 18 13.36 4.84 3.79
N ALA A 19 14.40 5.18 3.03
CA ALA A 19 15.20 4.22 2.27
C ALA A 19 15.87 3.18 3.20
N ALA A 20 16.43 3.63 4.33
CA ALA A 20 17.00 2.72 5.33
C ALA A 20 15.96 1.78 5.95
N ARG A 21 14.73 2.28 6.20
CA ARG A 21 13.60 1.45 6.66
C ARG A 21 13.21 0.43 5.61
N ALA A 22 13.11 0.81 4.33
CA ALA A 22 12.79 -0.12 3.24
C ALA A 22 13.84 -1.23 3.11
N ALA A 23 15.14 -0.90 3.21
CA ALA A 23 16.22 -1.88 3.23
C ALA A 23 16.11 -2.86 4.42
N ARG A 24 15.88 -2.34 5.63
CA ARG A 24 15.65 -3.17 6.83
C ARG A 24 14.41 -4.04 6.69
N ALA A 25 13.36 -3.52 6.07
CA ALA A 25 12.11 -4.23 5.87
C ALA A 25 12.29 -5.49 5.02
N ARG A 26 13.09 -5.41 3.94
CA ARG A 26 13.40 -6.58 3.09
C ARG A 26 14.04 -7.73 3.88
N GLY A 27 14.94 -7.42 4.81
CA GLY A 27 15.53 -8.41 5.71
C GLY A 27 14.48 -9.11 6.58
N ALA A 28 13.60 -8.34 7.22
CA ALA A 28 12.55 -8.89 8.08
C ALA A 28 11.47 -9.66 7.31
N VAL A 29 11.12 -9.23 6.09
CA VAL A 29 10.23 -9.98 5.20
C VAL A 29 10.83 -11.34 4.85
N LEU A 30 12.13 -11.39 4.54
CA LEU A 30 12.82 -12.65 4.27
C LEU A 30 12.80 -13.56 5.51
N THR A 31 13.06 -13.02 6.70
CA THR A 31 12.97 -13.75 7.97
C THR A 31 11.57 -14.30 8.19
N ALA A 32 10.54 -13.44 8.16
CA ALA A 32 9.15 -13.80 8.43
C ALA A 32 8.63 -14.90 7.49
N THR A 33 8.87 -14.75 6.19
CA THR A 33 8.42 -15.73 5.17
C THR A 33 9.20 -17.05 5.26
N THR A 34 10.47 -17.00 5.67
CA THR A 34 11.28 -18.20 5.91
C THR A 34 10.82 -18.96 7.15
N VAL A 35 10.61 -18.26 8.27
CA VAL A 35 10.11 -18.86 9.52
C VAL A 35 8.73 -19.49 9.33
N ALA A 36 7.86 -18.83 8.56
CA ALA A 36 6.55 -19.36 8.21
C ALA A 36 6.57 -20.49 7.15
N ALA A 37 7.71 -20.72 6.49
CA ALA A 37 7.84 -21.57 5.31
C ALA A 37 6.80 -21.27 4.22
N SER A 38 6.37 -20.00 4.14
CA SER A 38 5.23 -19.58 3.33
C SER A 38 5.18 -18.06 3.19
N GLY A 39 4.73 -17.54 2.05
CA GLY A 39 4.52 -16.10 1.83
C GLY A 39 5.04 -15.61 0.48
N HIS A 40 4.96 -14.29 0.27
CA HIS A 40 5.25 -13.64 -1.01
C HIS A 40 6.35 -12.58 -0.86
N PRO A 41 7.64 -12.97 -0.77
CA PRO A 41 8.73 -12.02 -0.59
C PRO A 41 8.92 -11.12 -1.82
N GLY A 42 8.73 -11.62 -3.04
CA GLY A 42 8.94 -10.85 -4.28
C GLY A 42 8.09 -9.58 -4.36
N GLY A 43 6.76 -9.72 -4.36
CA GLY A 43 5.85 -8.58 -4.37
C GLY A 43 5.94 -7.71 -3.10
N SER A 44 6.41 -8.28 -1.99
CA SER A 44 6.72 -7.47 -0.81
C SER A 44 7.92 -6.56 -1.10
N PHE A 45 9.01 -7.07 -1.67
CA PHE A 45 10.22 -6.29 -1.94
C PHE A 45 10.01 -5.15 -2.93
N SER A 46 9.20 -5.36 -3.96
CA SER A 46 8.86 -4.32 -4.94
C SER A 46 8.02 -3.19 -4.33
N SER A 47 7.20 -3.50 -3.32
CA SER A 47 6.34 -2.53 -2.64
C SER A 47 6.97 -1.81 -1.43
N MET A 48 8.25 -2.04 -1.10
CA MET A 48 8.82 -1.56 0.17
C MET A 48 8.90 -0.03 0.28
N GLU A 49 9.42 0.64 -0.73
CA GLU A 49 9.49 2.11 -0.76
C GLU A 49 8.07 2.70 -0.74
N MET A 50 7.13 2.13 -1.51
CA MET A 50 5.72 2.52 -1.47
C MET A 50 5.13 2.43 -0.06
N TYR A 51 5.29 1.31 0.65
CA TYR A 51 4.74 1.16 1.99
C TYR A 51 5.41 2.03 3.04
N THR A 52 6.74 2.08 3.01
CA THR A 52 7.50 2.89 3.98
C THR A 52 7.22 4.37 3.79
N LEU A 53 7.11 4.84 2.54
CA LEU A 53 6.69 6.20 2.22
C LEU A 53 5.28 6.47 2.75
N LEU A 54 4.29 5.65 2.38
CA LEU A 54 2.90 5.87 2.80
C LEU A 54 2.75 5.89 4.32
N TYR A 55 3.29 4.91 5.04
CA TYR A 55 3.22 4.88 6.51
C TYR A 55 4.19 5.85 7.20
N GLY A 56 5.15 6.40 6.45
CA GLY A 56 6.09 7.40 6.93
C GLY A 56 5.55 8.82 6.90
N THR A 57 4.74 9.15 5.88
CA THR A 57 4.28 10.52 5.57
C THR A 57 2.79 10.76 5.80
N ALA A 58 1.94 9.74 5.64
CA ALA A 58 0.51 9.87 5.86
C ALA A 58 0.20 10.26 7.31
N ARG A 59 -0.94 10.93 7.51
CA ARG A 59 -1.44 11.32 8.84
C ARG A 59 -1.92 10.11 9.63
N VAL A 60 -1.02 9.29 10.14
CA VAL A 60 -1.32 8.10 10.93
C VAL A 60 -0.58 8.11 12.27
N ARG A 61 -1.08 7.38 13.26
CA ARG A 61 -0.48 7.30 14.60
C ARG A 61 -0.47 5.86 15.07
N ALA A 62 0.71 5.33 15.36
CA ALA A 62 0.87 4.01 15.94
C ALA A 62 0.15 3.85 17.28
N THR A 63 0.15 4.91 18.10
CA THR A 63 -0.52 4.93 19.42
C THR A 63 -2.04 5.03 19.32
N GLU A 64 -2.57 5.47 18.18
CA GLU A 64 -4.00 5.67 17.93
C GLU A 64 -4.36 5.12 16.52
N PRO A 65 -4.21 3.80 16.28
CA PRO A 65 -4.32 3.21 14.95
C PRO A 65 -5.71 3.30 14.33
N ARG A 66 -6.72 3.70 15.13
CA ARG A 66 -8.11 3.90 14.72
C ARG A 66 -8.57 5.35 14.88
N TRP A 67 -7.66 6.31 15.03
CA TRP A 67 -7.99 7.75 15.09
C TRP A 67 -8.87 8.15 13.90
N GLU A 68 -9.98 8.84 14.17
CA GLU A 68 -11.04 9.10 13.20
C GLU A 68 -10.57 9.92 12.00
N ASP A 69 -9.75 10.95 12.21
CA ASP A 69 -9.30 11.87 11.14
C ASP A 69 -7.95 11.47 10.51
N ARG A 70 -7.47 10.24 10.73
CA ARG A 70 -6.22 9.76 10.12
C ARG A 70 -6.35 9.60 8.60
N ASP A 71 -5.26 9.69 7.87
CA ASP A 71 -5.26 9.26 6.47
C ASP A 71 -5.54 7.75 6.37
N ARG A 72 -6.22 7.32 5.31
CA ARG A 72 -6.63 5.94 5.10
C ARG A 72 -5.70 5.27 4.11
N ILE A 73 -5.12 4.13 4.47
CA ILE A 73 -4.22 3.37 3.59
C ILE A 73 -4.83 1.99 3.35
N VAL A 74 -5.27 1.75 2.12
CA VAL A 74 -5.75 0.46 1.66
C VAL A 74 -4.63 -0.26 0.93
N ILE A 75 -4.32 -1.48 1.37
CA ILE A 75 -3.41 -2.37 0.65
C ILE A 75 -4.26 -3.34 -0.16
N SER A 76 -4.34 -3.12 -1.47
CA SER A 76 -5.20 -3.87 -2.39
C SER A 76 -4.60 -5.23 -2.76
N HIS A 77 -3.30 -5.27 -3.05
CA HIS A 77 -2.56 -6.50 -3.30
C HIS A 77 -2.18 -7.24 -2.01
N GLY A 78 -3.16 -7.59 -1.18
CA GLY A 78 -2.98 -8.08 0.19
C GLY A 78 -2.04 -9.27 0.40
N HIS A 79 -1.67 -10.00 -0.65
CA HIS A 79 -0.73 -11.13 -0.57
C HIS A 79 0.70 -10.70 -0.20
N THR A 80 1.05 -9.43 -0.38
CA THR A 80 2.29 -8.78 0.09
C THR A 80 2.24 -8.40 1.57
N SER A 81 1.37 -9.06 2.35
CA SER A 81 1.20 -8.82 3.78
C SER A 81 2.48 -8.84 4.62
N PRO A 82 3.50 -9.69 4.39
CA PRO A 82 4.71 -9.61 5.20
C PRO A 82 5.40 -8.25 5.01
N GLY A 83 5.41 -7.72 3.78
CA GLY A 83 5.90 -6.37 3.51
C GLY A 83 5.12 -5.27 4.23
N ALA A 84 3.79 -5.32 4.15
CA ALA A 84 2.92 -4.35 4.80
C ALA A 84 3.09 -4.35 6.33
N TYR A 85 3.09 -5.53 6.95
CA TYR A 85 3.26 -5.65 8.40
C TYR A 85 4.63 -5.18 8.85
N THR A 86 5.69 -5.53 8.11
CA THR A 86 7.03 -5.04 8.42
C THR A 86 7.13 -3.51 8.31
N ALA A 87 6.52 -2.90 7.29
CA ALA A 87 6.50 -1.43 7.16
C ALA A 87 5.75 -0.77 8.34
N LEU A 88 4.59 -1.31 8.72
CA LEU A 88 3.84 -0.86 9.91
C LEU A 88 4.64 -1.03 11.20
N ALA A 89 5.35 -2.14 11.37
CA ALA A 89 6.21 -2.37 12.52
C ALA A 89 7.34 -1.34 12.61
N LEU A 90 7.98 -1.03 11.47
CA LEU A 90 9.02 0.00 11.38
C LEU A 90 8.46 1.42 11.54
N ALA A 91 7.18 1.62 11.24
CA ALA A 91 6.45 2.84 11.57
C ALA A 91 6.03 2.89 13.05
N GLY A 92 6.19 1.80 13.81
CA GLY A 92 6.00 1.74 15.27
C GLY A 92 4.65 1.20 15.73
N PHE A 93 3.81 0.64 14.84
CA PHE A 93 2.49 0.12 15.20
C PHE A 93 2.55 -1.13 16.10
N PHE A 94 3.62 -1.92 15.97
CA PHE A 94 3.88 -3.10 16.77
C PHE A 94 5.37 -3.50 16.64
N PRO A 95 5.91 -4.35 17.53
CA PRO A 95 7.32 -4.75 17.45
C PRO A 95 7.63 -5.56 16.20
N LEU A 96 8.73 -5.23 15.51
CA LEU A 96 9.16 -5.94 14.30
C LEU A 96 9.40 -7.44 14.54
N ALA A 97 9.95 -7.78 15.70
CA ALA A 97 10.24 -9.15 16.09
C ALA A 97 8.97 -10.02 16.17
N GLU A 98 7.81 -9.44 16.48
CA GLU A 98 6.55 -10.19 16.49
C GLU A 98 6.12 -10.59 15.08
N VAL A 99 6.32 -9.72 14.08
CA VAL A 99 6.07 -10.05 12.67
C VAL A 99 6.99 -11.19 12.22
N GLU A 100 8.29 -11.06 12.51
CA GLU A 100 9.30 -12.05 12.14
C GLU A 100 9.03 -13.43 12.76
N ALA A 101 8.60 -13.46 14.02
CA ALA A 101 8.35 -14.69 14.75
C ALA A 101 6.98 -15.32 14.47
N HIS A 102 5.95 -14.51 14.21
CA HIS A 102 4.55 -14.96 14.24
C HIS A 102 3.79 -14.82 12.91
N PHE A 103 4.45 -14.44 11.82
CA PHE A 103 3.81 -14.42 10.50
C PHE A 103 3.20 -15.78 10.13
N ARG A 104 1.93 -15.79 9.70
CA ARG A 104 1.13 -16.97 9.31
C ARG A 104 0.99 -18.06 10.39
N GLN A 105 1.33 -17.78 11.64
CA GLN A 105 1.06 -18.69 12.74
C GLN A 105 -0.41 -18.60 13.17
N ALA A 106 -1.02 -19.74 13.51
CA ALA A 106 -2.40 -19.78 13.98
C ALA A 106 -2.57 -18.90 15.24
N GLY A 107 -3.57 -18.00 15.21
CA GLY A 107 -3.84 -17.06 16.31
C GLY A 107 -2.99 -15.80 16.30
N SER A 108 -2.04 -15.66 15.37
CA SER A 108 -1.32 -14.42 15.12
C SER A 108 -2.22 -13.42 14.38
N VAL A 109 -2.01 -12.12 14.62
CA VAL A 109 -2.65 -11.06 13.82
C VAL A 109 -1.96 -10.85 12.46
N PHE A 110 -0.77 -11.42 12.27
CA PHE A 110 0.03 -11.30 11.04
C PHE A 110 -0.32 -12.40 10.04
N GLU A 111 -1.46 -12.24 9.40
CA GLU A 111 -2.09 -13.24 8.54
C GLU A 111 -1.46 -13.34 7.14
N GLY A 112 -1.80 -14.41 6.42
CA GLY A 112 -1.24 -14.67 5.09
C GLY A 112 -1.62 -13.64 4.01
N HIS A 113 -2.67 -12.86 4.26
CA HIS A 113 -3.01 -11.63 3.57
C HIS A 113 -3.26 -10.54 4.61
N VAL A 114 -3.26 -9.26 4.21
CA VAL A 114 -3.53 -8.16 5.16
C VAL A 114 -4.94 -8.26 5.72
N GLU A 115 -5.05 -8.09 7.03
CA GLU A 115 -6.28 -8.23 7.79
C GLU A 115 -6.41 -7.07 8.77
N ARG A 116 -7.64 -6.55 8.94
CA ARG A 116 -7.96 -5.42 9.84
C ARG A 116 -7.72 -5.71 11.33
N SER A 117 -7.46 -6.97 11.68
CA SER A 117 -7.02 -7.37 13.02
C SER A 117 -5.65 -6.77 13.34
N ALA A 118 -4.78 -6.58 12.35
CA ALA A 118 -3.50 -5.90 12.51
C ALA A 118 -3.69 -4.37 12.60
N PRO A 119 -3.20 -3.70 13.66
CA PRO A 119 -3.27 -2.25 13.77
C PRO A 119 -2.62 -1.53 12.57
N GLY A 120 -3.33 -0.55 12.00
CA GLY A 120 -2.85 0.21 10.84
C GLY A 120 -3.26 -0.36 9.48
N ILE A 121 -3.93 -1.51 9.44
CA ILE A 121 -4.60 -2.03 8.23
C ILE A 121 -6.04 -1.53 8.17
N GLU A 122 -6.38 -0.81 7.12
CA GLU A 122 -7.72 -0.23 6.94
C GLU A 122 -8.76 -1.26 6.49
N TRP A 123 -8.36 -2.13 5.57
CA TRP A 123 -9.21 -3.05 4.83
C TRP A 123 -8.55 -4.42 4.72
N SER A 124 -9.33 -5.48 4.95
CA SER A 124 -8.89 -6.86 4.77
C SER A 124 -8.92 -7.20 3.29
N SER A 125 -7.80 -7.63 2.72
CA SER A 125 -7.72 -7.93 1.28
C SER A 125 -7.03 -9.27 1.02
N GLY A 126 -6.88 -9.64 -0.25
CA GLY A 126 -6.35 -10.93 -0.69
C GLY A 126 -7.00 -11.41 -1.97
N ASN A 127 -8.28 -11.08 -2.16
CA ASN A 127 -8.90 -11.10 -3.46
C ASN A 127 -8.54 -9.82 -4.23
N LEU A 128 -7.64 -9.95 -5.21
CA LEU A 128 -7.23 -8.83 -6.07
C LEU A 128 -8.42 -8.20 -6.79
N GLY A 129 -8.41 -6.88 -6.89
CA GLY A 129 -9.31 -6.01 -7.63
C GLY A 129 -10.22 -5.16 -6.74
N GLN A 130 -10.21 -5.40 -5.42
CA GLN A 130 -11.23 -4.87 -4.50
C GLN A 130 -10.79 -3.58 -3.78
N GLY A 131 -9.49 -3.36 -3.58
CA GLY A 131 -9.02 -2.29 -2.71
C GLY A 131 -9.31 -0.89 -3.25
N LEU A 132 -9.30 -0.68 -4.57
CA LEU A 132 -9.69 0.62 -5.12
C LEU A 132 -11.16 0.94 -4.86
N ALA A 133 -12.05 -0.06 -4.99
CA ALA A 133 -13.47 0.12 -4.66
C ALA A 133 -13.66 0.44 -3.17
N ALA A 134 -12.90 -0.21 -2.28
CA ALA A 134 -12.89 0.13 -0.85
C ALA A 134 -12.37 1.55 -0.60
N GLY A 135 -11.29 1.96 -1.28
CA GLY A 135 -10.73 3.32 -1.21
C GLY A 135 -11.71 4.39 -1.68
N VAL A 136 -12.43 4.14 -2.77
CA VAL A 136 -13.53 5.01 -3.25
C VAL A 136 -14.60 5.16 -2.17
N GLY A 137 -15.00 4.07 -1.51
CA GLY A 137 -15.94 4.10 -0.39
C GLY A 137 -15.44 4.94 0.79
N LEU A 138 -14.16 4.81 1.15
CA LEU A 138 -13.54 5.56 2.24
C LEU A 138 -13.46 7.07 1.93
N ALA A 139 -13.11 7.44 0.70
CA ALA A 139 -13.07 8.84 0.26
C ALA A 139 -14.48 9.45 0.16
N LEU A 140 -15.48 8.68 -0.28
CA LEU A 140 -16.89 9.08 -0.21
C LEU A 140 -17.34 9.29 1.24
N GLY A 141 -16.91 8.40 2.14
CA GLY A 141 -17.14 8.52 3.57
C GLY A 141 -16.65 9.86 4.12
N ALA A 142 -15.43 10.26 3.77
CA ALA A 142 -14.86 11.55 4.17
C ALA A 142 -15.79 12.71 3.82
N ARG A 143 -16.24 12.77 2.57
CA ARG A 143 -17.14 13.83 2.09
C ARG A 143 -18.49 13.82 2.82
N LEU A 144 -19.04 12.63 3.11
CA LEU A 144 -20.34 12.51 3.78
C LEU A 144 -20.27 12.91 5.25
N THR A 145 -19.14 12.69 5.92
CA THR A 145 -18.96 13.02 7.34
C THR A 145 -18.26 14.35 7.57
N GLY A 146 -17.85 15.06 6.52
CA GLY A 146 -17.05 16.29 6.62
C GLY A 146 -15.60 16.05 7.05
N GLY A 147 -15.10 14.83 6.89
CA GLY A 147 -13.70 14.48 7.14
C GLY A 147 -12.76 15.01 6.06
N GLU A 148 -11.54 15.37 6.47
CA GLU A 148 -10.52 15.94 5.60
C GLU A 148 -9.33 14.99 5.37
N TRP A 149 -9.51 13.68 5.60
CA TRP A 149 -8.44 12.71 5.41
C TRP A 149 -8.20 12.43 3.93
N HIS A 150 -6.96 12.08 3.61
CA HIS A 150 -6.59 11.55 2.30
C HIS A 150 -6.71 10.02 2.30
N THR A 151 -7.16 9.44 1.19
CA THR A 151 -7.21 7.99 1.01
C THR A 151 -6.15 7.55 -0.01
N PHE A 152 -5.29 6.63 0.40
CA PHE A 152 -4.29 5.99 -0.44
C PHE A 152 -4.66 4.54 -0.70
N VAL A 153 -4.45 4.06 -1.93
CA VAL A 153 -4.64 2.67 -2.32
C VAL A 153 -3.37 2.15 -2.95
N ALA A 154 -2.66 1.26 -2.26
CA ALA A 154 -1.49 0.54 -2.79
C ALA A 154 -1.96 -0.70 -3.56
N MET A 155 -1.64 -0.76 -4.85
CA MET A 155 -2.15 -1.72 -5.84
C MET A 155 -1.01 -2.27 -6.68
N SER A 156 -1.25 -3.35 -7.45
CA SER A 156 -0.23 -3.94 -8.33
C SER A 156 -0.66 -3.86 -9.77
N ASP A 157 0.29 -3.95 -10.70
CA ASP A 157 0.03 -4.06 -12.14
C ASP A 157 -0.78 -5.30 -12.52
N GLY A 158 -0.48 -6.47 -11.94
CA GLY A 158 -1.24 -7.70 -12.18
C GLY A 158 -2.70 -7.61 -11.69
N GLU A 159 -2.97 -6.78 -10.68
CA GLU A 159 -4.34 -6.52 -10.22
C GLU A 159 -5.16 -5.69 -11.22
N GLN A 160 -4.52 -4.91 -12.09
CA GLN A 160 -5.21 -4.02 -13.04
C GLN A 160 -6.03 -4.77 -14.10
N GLN A 161 -5.79 -6.07 -14.26
CA GLN A 161 -6.58 -6.97 -15.12
C GLN A 161 -8.01 -7.18 -14.61
N LYS A 162 -8.29 -6.87 -13.33
CA LYS A 162 -9.60 -7.04 -12.72
C LYS A 162 -10.55 -5.93 -13.17
N GLY A 163 -11.67 -6.29 -13.79
CA GLY A 163 -12.68 -5.33 -14.25
C GLY A 163 -13.19 -4.38 -13.16
N GLN A 164 -13.27 -4.84 -11.92
CA GLN A 164 -13.67 -4.01 -10.76
C GLN A 164 -12.77 -2.78 -10.57
N VAL A 165 -11.49 -2.84 -10.94
CA VAL A 165 -10.59 -1.69 -10.89
C VAL A 165 -11.05 -0.60 -11.85
N GLY A 166 -11.41 -0.96 -13.09
CA GLY A 166 -11.97 0.00 -14.06
C GLY A 166 -13.30 0.61 -13.61
N GLU A 167 -14.18 -0.18 -13.01
CA GLU A 167 -15.43 0.33 -12.42
C GLU A 167 -15.16 1.39 -11.34
N ALA A 168 -14.23 1.08 -10.42
CA ALA A 168 -13.88 1.98 -9.32
C ALA A 168 -13.17 3.26 -9.81
N ARG A 169 -12.27 3.16 -10.81
CA ARG A 169 -11.60 4.33 -11.43
C ARG A 169 -12.61 5.34 -11.98
N ARG A 170 -13.60 4.86 -12.73
CA ARG A 170 -14.66 5.70 -13.32
C ARG A 170 -15.58 6.29 -12.27
N LEU A 171 -15.92 5.51 -11.24
CA LEU A 171 -16.74 6.00 -10.14
C LEU A 171 -16.03 7.13 -9.37
N ALA A 172 -14.73 7.01 -9.11
CA ALA A 172 -13.95 8.05 -8.43
C ALA A 172 -14.00 9.40 -9.17
N VAL A 173 -13.89 9.36 -10.51
CA VAL A 173 -13.95 10.56 -11.36
C VAL A 173 -15.36 11.13 -11.41
N LYS A 174 -16.39 10.28 -11.57
CA LYS A 174 -17.80 10.70 -11.49
C LYS A 174 -18.10 11.43 -10.17
N GLU A 175 -17.51 10.95 -9.08
CA GLU A 175 -17.68 11.50 -7.74
C GLU A 175 -16.70 12.64 -7.40
N ARG A 176 -15.77 12.98 -8.30
CA ARG A 176 -14.76 14.05 -8.11
C ARG A 176 -13.96 13.88 -6.82
N LEU A 177 -13.48 12.66 -6.55
CA LEU A 177 -12.74 12.34 -5.32
C LEU A 177 -11.28 12.85 -5.40
N GLY A 178 -11.07 14.13 -5.07
CA GLY A 178 -9.76 14.77 -5.14
C GLY A 178 -8.76 14.34 -4.05
N ALA A 179 -9.25 13.78 -2.95
CA ALA A 179 -8.43 13.28 -1.83
C ALA A 179 -8.26 11.74 -1.89
N LEU A 180 -8.10 11.20 -3.10
CA LEU A 180 -7.89 9.78 -3.36
C LEU A 180 -6.67 9.61 -4.28
N THR A 181 -5.66 8.87 -3.82
CA THR A 181 -4.45 8.55 -4.59
C THR A 181 -4.31 7.03 -4.69
N ALA A 182 -4.16 6.53 -5.90
CA ALA A 182 -3.73 5.15 -6.12
C ALA A 182 -2.23 5.12 -6.43
N VAL A 183 -1.54 4.14 -5.87
CA VAL A 183 -0.13 3.88 -6.13
C VAL A 183 -0.04 2.45 -6.67
N VAL A 184 0.53 2.28 -7.85
CA VAL A 184 0.60 0.99 -8.53
C VAL A 184 2.05 0.51 -8.54
N ASP A 185 2.32 -0.62 -7.86
CA ASP A 185 3.55 -1.38 -8.00
C ASP A 185 3.58 -2.02 -9.39
N TRP A 186 4.37 -1.42 -10.29
CA TRP A 186 4.51 -1.83 -11.68
C TRP A 186 5.78 -2.65 -11.90
N ASN A 187 5.80 -3.86 -11.34
CA ASN A 187 6.98 -4.76 -11.37
C ASN A 187 7.02 -5.74 -12.55
N HIS A 188 6.03 -5.69 -13.45
CA HIS A 188 5.90 -6.49 -14.66
C HIS A 188 5.78 -8.01 -14.45
N ILE A 189 5.44 -8.48 -13.24
CA ILE A 189 5.36 -9.92 -12.95
C ILE A 189 4.08 -10.29 -12.19
N GLN A 190 3.55 -11.46 -12.55
CA GLN A 190 2.44 -12.11 -11.84
C GLN A 190 2.76 -13.60 -11.65
N ILE A 191 1.86 -14.35 -11.01
CA ILE A 191 2.06 -15.77 -10.66
C ILE A 191 2.53 -16.61 -11.85
N SER A 192 1.94 -16.42 -13.03
CA SER A 192 2.16 -17.26 -14.20
C SER A 192 3.17 -16.70 -15.21
N GLY A 193 3.88 -15.61 -14.90
CA GLY A 193 4.86 -15.00 -15.81
C GLY A 193 4.79 -13.48 -15.83
N ARG A 194 5.32 -12.87 -16.90
CA ARG A 194 5.26 -11.42 -17.08
C ARG A 194 3.84 -10.97 -17.35
N THR A 195 3.43 -9.82 -16.82
CA THR A 195 2.10 -9.26 -17.05
C THR A 195 1.86 -8.98 -18.54
N ASP A 196 2.90 -8.50 -19.24
CA ASP A 196 2.89 -8.24 -20.69
C ASP A 196 2.59 -9.50 -21.54
N ASP A 197 3.03 -10.68 -21.06
CA ASP A 197 2.89 -11.94 -21.79
C ASP A 197 1.58 -12.67 -21.45
N VAL A 198 1.16 -12.61 -20.18
CA VAL A 198 -0.02 -13.35 -19.71
C VAL A 198 -1.32 -12.62 -20.05
N MET A 199 -1.41 -11.33 -19.71
CA MET A 199 -2.56 -10.48 -20.03
C MET A 199 -2.13 -9.01 -19.96
N PRO A 200 -1.71 -8.42 -21.10
CA PRO A 200 -1.22 -7.05 -21.13
C PRO A 200 -2.36 -6.06 -20.85
N VAL A 201 -2.09 -5.07 -20.00
CA VAL A 201 -2.97 -3.95 -19.68
C VAL A 201 -2.17 -2.65 -19.84
N PRO A 202 -2.61 -1.68 -20.65
CA PRO A 202 -1.93 -0.40 -20.79
C PRO A 202 -2.26 0.49 -19.58
N VAL A 203 -1.62 0.20 -18.43
CA VAL A 203 -2.02 0.74 -17.11
C VAL A 203 -2.09 2.27 -17.15
N ALA A 204 -1.04 2.96 -17.57
CA ALA A 204 -1.03 4.43 -17.56
C ALA A 204 -2.10 5.04 -18.48
N GLU A 205 -2.27 4.49 -19.69
CA GLU A 205 -3.26 4.95 -20.67
C GLU A 205 -4.68 4.72 -20.17
N ASP A 206 -4.96 3.55 -19.60
CA ASP A 206 -6.25 3.21 -19.04
C ASP A 206 -6.65 4.22 -17.96
N TRP A 207 -5.74 4.53 -17.03
CA TRP A 207 -5.99 5.48 -15.95
C TRP A 207 -6.22 6.89 -16.48
N ARG A 208 -5.42 7.35 -17.45
CA ARG A 208 -5.64 8.63 -18.15
C ARG A 208 -6.99 8.67 -18.86
N ALA A 209 -7.38 7.59 -19.55
CA ALA A 209 -8.63 7.48 -20.28
C ALA A 209 -9.86 7.55 -19.37
N ASP A 210 -9.78 6.98 -18.16
CA ASP A 210 -10.83 7.09 -17.15
C ASP A 210 -10.84 8.44 -16.41
N GLY A 211 -9.89 9.35 -16.70
CA GLY A 211 -9.88 10.74 -16.22
C GLY A 211 -8.96 11.03 -15.03
N TRP A 212 -7.99 10.16 -14.74
CA TRP A 212 -7.02 10.36 -13.66
C TRP A 212 -5.78 11.13 -14.11
N ALA A 213 -5.22 11.93 -13.21
CA ALA A 213 -3.84 12.40 -13.35
C ALA A 213 -2.90 11.21 -13.09
N VAL A 214 -1.92 11.00 -13.97
CA VAL A 214 -0.99 9.86 -13.92
C VAL A 214 0.44 10.37 -13.94
N TYR A 215 1.22 9.90 -12.97
CA TYR A 215 2.64 10.16 -12.82
C TYR A 215 3.38 8.83 -12.82
N GLU A 216 4.47 8.76 -13.57
CA GLU A 216 5.34 7.59 -13.67
C GLU A 216 6.70 7.96 -13.08
N CYS A 217 7.23 7.12 -12.20
CA CYS A 217 8.51 7.34 -11.53
C CYS A 217 9.22 6.01 -11.31
N ASP A 218 10.51 6.07 -10.96
CA ASP A 218 11.18 4.92 -10.37
C ASP A 218 10.59 4.68 -8.97
N GLY A 219 9.92 3.55 -8.78
CA GLY A 219 9.28 3.20 -7.51
C GLY A 219 10.27 2.94 -6.37
N HIS A 220 11.56 2.79 -6.67
CA HIS A 220 12.63 2.59 -5.70
C HIS A 220 13.49 3.84 -5.46
N ASP A 221 13.26 4.91 -6.21
CA ASP A 221 13.94 6.17 -6.00
C ASP A 221 13.15 7.04 -5.02
N LEU A 222 13.69 7.16 -3.81
CA LEU A 222 13.20 8.08 -2.80
C LEU A 222 13.99 9.40 -2.78
N THR A 223 14.99 9.55 -3.66
CA THR A 223 15.78 10.77 -3.75
C THR A 223 15.14 11.76 -4.72
N LEU A 224 15.32 13.06 -4.47
CA LEU A 224 14.75 14.14 -5.29
C LEU A 224 15.67 14.54 -6.46
N ASP A 225 16.60 13.69 -6.87
CA ASP A 225 17.54 14.03 -7.96
C ASP A 225 16.82 13.99 -9.32
N ALA A 226 16.12 15.08 -9.65
CA ALA A 226 15.56 15.40 -10.97
C ALA A 226 16.34 16.54 -11.65
#